data_AF-A0A2Z5YUJ4-F1
#
_entry.id   AF-A0A2Z5YUJ4-F1
#
_cell.length_a   1.000
_cell.length_b   1.000
_cell.length_c   1.000
_cell.angle_alpha   90.00
_cell.angle_beta   90.00
_cell.angle_gamma   90.00
#
_symmetry.space_group_name_H-M   'P 1'
#
loop_
_entity.id
_entity.type
_entity.pdbx_description
1 polymer ?
#
loop_
_entity_poly.entity_id
_entity_poly.type
_entity_poly.pdbx_seq_one_letter_code
_entity_poly.pdbx_strand_id
1 'polypeptide(L)'
;MSSTFAQGTVHEAAGDLQSAVEADPEVLALWQALTPLGRNEFICWVEDAKKAATRERRIRRTCEELLEGKKRPCCWPGCIHRTDKEPGRWQQAVLIEKMGKRR
;
A
#
# COMPACT_ATOMS: atom_id res chain seq x y z
N MET A 1 21.82 10.00 -4.51
CA MET A 1 21.18 9.69 -5.81
C MET A 1 19.75 9.32 -5.50
N SER A 2 18.80 10.23 -5.75
CA SER A 2 17.39 9.95 -5.52
C SER A 2 16.89 9.06 -6.64
N SER A 3 16.98 7.74 -6.45
CA SER A 3 16.18 6.80 -7.24
C SER A 3 14.73 7.19 -6.99
N THR A 4 14.05 7.73 -8.01
CA THR A 4 12.63 8.08 -7.89
C THR A 4 11.82 6.78 -7.88
N PHE A 5 11.67 6.19 -6.69
CA PHE A 5 10.81 5.03 -6.49
C PHE A 5 9.37 5.36 -6.91
N ALA A 6 8.74 4.48 -7.67
CA ALA A 6 7.38 4.71 -8.16
C ALA A 6 6.38 4.71 -6.98
N GLN A 7 5.77 5.87 -6.70
CA GLN A 7 4.86 6.05 -5.57
C GLN A 7 3.39 5.77 -5.93
N GLY A 8 2.52 5.75 -4.91
CA GLY A 8 1.07 5.72 -5.06
C GLY A 8 0.48 7.08 -5.42
N THR A 9 -0.85 7.16 -5.42
CA THR A 9 -1.59 8.41 -5.70
C THR A 9 -1.75 9.30 -4.47
N VAL A 10 -2.05 8.71 -3.32
CA VAL A 10 -2.30 9.41 -2.04
C VAL A 10 -1.23 9.04 -1.01
N HIS A 11 -0.67 7.83 -1.13
CA HIS A 11 0.33 7.30 -0.21
C HIS A 11 1.70 7.16 -0.88
N GLU A 12 2.74 7.44 -0.11
CA GLU A 12 4.14 7.20 -0.48
C GLU A 12 4.66 5.97 0.27
N ALA A 13 5.36 5.08 -0.43
CA ALA A 13 5.96 3.90 0.16
C ALA A 13 7.06 4.32 1.15
N ALA A 14 7.01 3.81 2.38
CA ALA A 14 8.09 4.00 3.33
C ALA A 14 9.34 3.16 2.95
N GLY A 15 10.49 3.51 3.52
CA GLY A 15 11.79 2.94 3.13
C GLY A 15 11.92 1.43 3.29
N ASP A 16 11.21 0.81 4.23
CA ASP A 16 11.20 -0.65 4.42
C ASP A 16 10.49 -1.39 3.28
N LEU A 17 9.37 -0.85 2.80
CA LEU A 17 8.68 -1.36 1.62
C LEU A 17 9.52 -1.12 0.36
N GLN A 18 10.12 0.07 0.21
CA GLN A 18 11.01 0.36 -0.92
C GLN A 18 12.16 -0.63 -0.97
N SER A 19 12.86 -0.81 0.16
CA SER A 19 13.99 -1.73 0.26
C SER A 19 13.61 -3.17 -0.08
N ALA A 20 12.45 -3.64 0.38
CA ALA A 20 11.98 -4.99 0.08
C ALA A 20 11.63 -5.20 -1.40
N VAL A 21 11.02 -4.19 -2.05
CA VAL A 21 10.69 -4.24 -3.47
C VAL A 21 11.94 -4.11 -4.34
N GLU A 22 12.89 -3.26 -3.98
CA GLU A 22 14.14 -3.04 -4.73
C GLU A 22 15.14 -4.20 -4.57
N ALA A 23 15.01 -5.02 -3.52
CA ALA A 23 15.86 -6.19 -3.30
C ALA A 23 15.71 -7.28 -4.37
N ASP A 24 14.57 -7.31 -5.07
CA ASP A 24 14.28 -8.26 -6.15
C ASP A 24 13.95 -7.50 -7.45
N PRO A 25 14.81 -7.56 -8.48
CA PRO A 25 14.59 -6.87 -9.74
C PRO A 25 13.27 -7.24 -10.46
N GLU A 26 12.79 -8.48 -10.30
CA GLU A 26 11.52 -8.91 -10.89
C GLU A 26 10.34 -8.24 -10.18
N VAL A 27 10.37 -8.23 -8.85
CA VAL A 27 9.37 -7.54 -8.03
C VAL A 27 9.37 -6.03 -8.30
N LEU A 28 10.55 -5.41 -8.44
CA LEU A 28 10.67 -4.00 -8.79
C LEU A 28 10.06 -3.69 -10.16
N ALA A 29 10.34 -4.52 -11.17
CA ALA A 29 9.75 -4.36 -12.51
C ALA A 29 8.22 -4.48 -12.47
N LEU A 30 7.69 -5.45 -11.72
CA LEU A 30 6.26 -5.64 -11.52
C LEU A 30 5.62 -4.45 -10.78
N TRP A 31 6.30 -3.91 -9.78
CA TRP A 31 5.88 -2.72 -9.04
C TRP A 31 5.80 -1.47 -9.93
N GLN A 32 6.83 -1.25 -10.76
CA GLN A 32 6.85 -0.14 -11.71
C GLN A 32 5.76 -0.27 -12.77
N ALA A 33 5.44 -1.50 -13.19
CA ALA A 33 4.36 -1.78 -14.15
C ALA A 33 2.94 -1.66 -13.56
N LEU A 34 2.78 -1.56 -12.24
CA LEU A 34 1.48 -1.27 -11.64
C LEU A 34 1.00 0.14 -12.04
N THR A 35 -0.32 0.33 -12.00
CA THR A 35 -0.87 1.69 -12.05
C THR A 35 -0.52 2.42 -10.74
N PRO A 36 -0.48 3.78 -10.73
CA PRO A 36 -0.32 4.54 -9.49
C PRO A 36 -1.34 4.14 -8.42
N LEU A 37 -2.57 3.81 -8.84
CA LEU A 37 -3.60 3.31 -7.95
C LEU A 37 -3.28 1.92 -7.39
N GLY A 38 -2.79 0.98 -8.20
CA GLY A 38 -2.39 -0.34 -7.73
C GLY A 38 -1.29 -0.26 -6.66
N ARG A 39 -0.28 0.60 -6.87
CA ARG A 39 0.74 0.89 -5.86
C ARG A 39 0.12 1.48 -4.59
N ASN A 40 -0.76 2.45 -4.74
CA ASN A 40 -1.47 3.08 -3.62
C ASN A 40 -2.20 2.06 -2.73
N GLU A 41 -2.83 1.05 -3.34
CA GLU A 41 -3.51 -0.01 -2.58
C GLU A 41 -2.54 -0.83 -1.72
N PHE A 42 -1.40 -1.25 -2.27
CA PHE A 42 -0.37 -1.96 -1.50
C PHE A 42 0.24 -1.09 -0.39
N ILE A 43 0.56 0.17 -0.68
CA ILE A 43 1.13 1.09 0.30
C ILE A 43 0.16 1.30 1.46
N CYS A 44 -1.09 1.68 1.18
CA CYS A 44 -2.10 1.91 2.21
C CYS A 44 -2.35 0.65 3.05
N TRP A 45 -2.34 -0.53 2.42
CA TRP A 45 -2.51 -1.79 3.14
C TRP A 45 -1.34 -2.09 4.07
N VAL A 46 -0.10 -1.86 3.65
CA VAL A 46 1.09 -2.04 4.50
C VAL A 46 1.09 -1.01 5.65
N GLU A 47 0.73 0.25 5.36
CA GLU A 47 0.65 1.33 6.36
C GLU A 47 -0.45 1.16 7.40
N ASP A 48 -1.57 0.54 7.06
CA ASP A 48 -2.65 0.31 8.02
C ASP A 48 -2.27 -0.69 9.13
N ALA A 49 -1.13 -1.40 8.99
CA ALA A 49 -0.63 -2.30 10.01
C ALA A 49 -0.12 -1.54 11.26
N LYS A 50 -0.87 -1.62 12.37
CA LYS A 50 -0.50 -1.02 13.66
C LYS A 50 0.62 -1.75 14.41
N LYS A 51 0.88 -3.01 14.09
CA LYS A 51 1.91 -3.85 14.73
C LYS A 51 3.05 -4.12 13.75
N ALA A 52 4.30 -3.98 14.20
CA ALA A 52 5.50 -4.21 13.39
C ALA A 52 5.50 -5.59 12.71
N ALA A 53 5.23 -6.66 13.45
CA ALA A 53 5.15 -8.02 12.89
C ALA A 53 4.08 -8.19 11.78
N THR A 54 2.97 -7.43 11.86
CA THR A 54 1.97 -7.42 10.78
C THR A 54 2.45 -6.63 9.57
N ARG A 55 3.16 -5.53 9.79
CA ARG A 55 3.76 -4.73 8.72
C ARG A 55 4.78 -5.54 7.93
N GLU A 56 5.74 -6.19 8.61
CA GLU A 56 6.73 -7.08 7.99
C GLU A 56 6.07 -8.18 7.17
N ARG A 57 5.07 -8.87 7.74
CA ARG A 57 4.31 -9.90 7.02
C ARG A 57 3.62 -9.34 5.77
N ARG A 58 3.03 -8.15 5.83
CA ARG A 58 2.38 -7.51 4.68
C ARG A 58 3.40 -7.11 3.61
N ILE A 59 4.59 -6.62 3.99
CA ILE A 59 5.67 -6.31 3.05
C ILE A 59 6.11 -7.56 2.29
N ARG A 60 6.39 -8.66 3.00
CA ARG A 60 6.75 -9.93 2.36
C ARG A 60 5.66 -10.39 1.39
N ARG A 61 4.41 -10.34 1.84
CA ARG A 61 3.26 -10.74 1.04
C ARG A 61 3.01 -9.82 -0.17
N THR A 62 3.35 -8.54 -0.10
CA THR A 62 3.33 -7.65 -1.28
C THR A 62 4.23 -8.21 -2.38
N CYS A 63 5.45 -8.64 -2.03
CA CYS A 63 6.38 -9.23 -3.01
C CYS A 63 5.83 -10.54 -3.58
N GLU A 64 5.34 -11.44 -2.72
CA GLU A 64 4.70 -12.71 -3.13
C GLU A 64 3.52 -12.46 -4.08
N GLU A 65 2.60 -11.54 -3.72
CA GLU A 65 1.41 -11.26 -4.52
C GLU A 65 1.74 -10.61 -5.87
N LEU A 66 2.79 -9.78 -5.95
CA LEU A 66 3.26 -9.22 -7.21
C LEU A 66 3.76 -10.32 -8.15
N LEU A 67 4.56 -11.26 -7.64
CA LEU A 67 5.07 -12.41 -8.40
C LEU A 67 3.93 -13.34 -8.85
N GLU A 68 2.87 -13.47 -8.04
CA GLU A 68 1.63 -14.15 -8.43
C GLU A 68 0.78 -13.36 -9.46
N GLY A 69 1.25 -12.18 -9.90
CA GLY A 69 0.59 -11.34 -10.90
C GLY A 69 -0.57 -10.49 -10.36
N LYS A 70 -0.77 -10.45 -9.04
CA LYS A 70 -1.84 -9.64 -8.44
C LYS A 70 -1.51 -8.15 -8.56
N LYS A 71 -2.55 -7.37 -8.88
CA LYS A 71 -2.45 -5.91 -9.04
C LYS A 71 -2.97 -5.12 -7.84
N ARG A 72 -3.46 -5.82 -6.81
CA ARG A 72 -3.96 -5.27 -5.54
C ARG A 72 -3.76 -6.31 -4.43
N PRO A 73 -3.66 -5.87 -3.15
CA PRO A 73 -3.58 -6.80 -2.03
C PRO A 73 -4.80 -7.72 -1.95
N CYS A 74 -4.62 -9.02 -1.72
CA CYS A 74 -5.78 -9.88 -1.52
C CYS A 74 -6.41 -9.69 -0.12
N CYS A 75 -7.74 -9.85 -0.04
CA CYS A 75 -8.53 -9.54 1.15
C CYS A 75 -8.42 -8.08 1.65
N TRP A 76 -8.10 -7.13 0.75
CA TRP A 76 -8.11 -5.70 1.04
C TRP A 76 -9.34 -5.02 0.41
N PRO A 77 -10.19 -4.34 1.21
CA PRO A 77 -11.41 -3.71 0.70
C PRO A 77 -11.16 -2.46 -0.16
N GLY A 78 -9.92 -1.97 -0.19
CA GLY A 78 -9.52 -0.76 -0.90
C GLY A 78 -9.11 0.37 0.04
N CYS A 79 -8.24 1.25 -0.46
CA CYS A 79 -7.76 2.41 0.26
C CYS A 79 -8.93 3.35 0.59
N ILE A 80 -9.12 3.62 1.88
CA ILE A 80 -10.17 4.51 2.39
C ILE A 80 -9.86 6.00 2.15
N HIS A 81 -8.65 6.33 1.72
CA HIS A 81 -8.19 7.70 1.46
C HIS A 81 -8.27 8.07 -0.03
N ARG A 82 -8.86 7.21 -0.86
CA ARG A 82 -9.07 7.48 -2.28
C ARG A 82 -9.94 8.72 -2.48
N THR A 83 -9.53 9.58 -3.40
CA THR A 83 -10.26 10.81 -3.77
C THR A 83 -11.10 10.63 -5.02
N ASP A 84 -10.90 9.55 -5.78
CA ASP A 84 -11.62 9.27 -7.03
C ASP A 84 -13.02 8.67 -6.81
N LYS A 85 -13.34 8.26 -5.58
CA LYS A 85 -14.62 7.68 -5.20
C LYS A 85 -15.02 8.11 -3.79
N GLU A 86 -16.31 8.39 -3.59
CA GLU A 86 -16.87 8.59 -2.26
C GLU A 86 -16.70 7.33 -1.38
N PRO A 87 -16.10 7.45 -0.18
CA PRO A 87 -15.98 6.34 0.74
C PRO A 87 -17.36 5.79 1.12
N GLY A 88 -17.50 4.47 1.16
CA GLY A 88 -18.73 3.82 1.62
C GLY A 88 -19.03 4.12 3.09
N ARG A 89 -20.27 3.89 3.53
CA ARG A 89 -20.75 4.23 4.89
C ARG A 89 -19.82 3.76 6.01
N TRP A 90 -19.31 2.52 5.94
CA TRP A 90 -18.40 2.00 6.96
C TRP A 90 -17.00 2.64 6.89
N GLN A 91 -16.52 3.01 5.70
CA GLN A 91 -15.23 3.68 5.52
C GLN A 91 -15.29 5.10 6.10
N GLN A 92 -16.41 5.80 5.91
CA GLN A 92 -16.66 7.12 6.51
C GLN A 92 -16.58 7.07 8.04
N ALA A 93 -17.18 6.05 8.68
CA ALA A 93 -17.10 5.87 10.13
C ALA A 93 -15.65 5.69 10.61
N VAL A 94 -14.86 4.85 9.93
CA VAL A 94 -13.45 4.61 10.27
C VAL A 94 -12.60 5.89 10.14
N LEU A 95 -12.86 6.72 9.11
CA LEU A 95 -12.15 7.98 8.93
C LEU A 95 -12.42 8.96 10.09
N ILE A 96 -13.68 9.07 10.52
CA ILE A 96 -14.08 9.92 11.66
C ILE A 96 -13.39 9.48 12.95
N GLU A 97 -13.39 8.17 13.24
CA GLU A 97 -12.71 7.61 14.41
C GLU A 97 -11.19 7.89 14.39
N LYS A 98 -10.54 7.71 13.23
CA LYS A 98 -9.10 8.00 13.08
C LYS A 98 -8.78 9.48 13.27
N MET A 99 -9.65 10.40 12.82
CA MET A 99 -9.47 11.84 13.05
C MET A 99 -9.57 12.20 14.54
N GLY A 100 -10.51 11.61 15.27
CA GLY A 100 -10.67 11.84 16.72
C GLY A 100 -9.48 11.35 17.56
N LYS A 101 -8.72 10.37 17.05
CA LYS A 101 -7.55 9.79 17.74
C LYS A 101 -6.23 10.51 17.50
N ARG A 102 -6.18 11.47 16.57
CA ARG A 102 -5.02 12.34 16.32
C ARG A 102 -5.03 13.60 17.18
N ARG A 103 -5.96 13.71 18.13
CA ARG A 103 -6.17 14.86 19.01
C ARG A 103 -5.63 14.61 20.41
#